data_AF-A0A4S0R0R6-F1
#
_entry.id   AF-A0A4S0R0R6-F1
#
_cell.length_a   1.000
_cell.length_b   1.000
_cell.length_c   1.000
_cell.angle_alpha   90.00
_cell.angle_beta   90.00
_cell.angle_gamma   90.00
#
_symmetry.space_group_name_H-M   'P 1'
#
loop_
_entity.id
_entity.type
_entity.pdbx_description
1 polymer ?
#
loop_
_entity_poly.entity_id
_entity_poly.type
_entity_poly.pdbx_seq_one_letter_code
_entity_poly.pdbx_strand_id
1 'polypeptide(L)' 'MISSIAELISDRIGAMPAGERRAAQTLIANYPLIGLKTVAEFSAAAGVSSPTILRFVARLGFQNYPEFQSALQDELAAQL' A
#
# COMPACT_ATOMS: atom_id res chain seq x y z
N MET A 1 -8.73 14.53 11.04
CA MET A 1 -9.23 13.66 9.96
C MET A 1 -8.32 12.45 9.90
N ILE A 2 -8.88 11.26 9.71
CA ILE A 2 -8.07 10.07 9.45
C ILE A 2 -7.50 10.24 8.04
N SER A 3 -6.18 10.25 7.90
CA SER A 3 -5.53 10.36 6.59
C SER A 3 -5.77 9.09 5.79
N SER A 4 -6.14 9.23 4.52
CA SER A 4 -6.21 8.08 3.60
C SER A 4 -4.82 7.51 3.35
N ILE A 5 -4.75 6.24 2.95
CA ILE A 5 -3.51 5.58 2.56
C ILE A 5 -2.87 6.28 1.36
N ALA A 6 -3.67 6.82 0.44
CA ALA A 6 -3.15 7.64 -0.67
C ALA A 6 -2.46 8.92 -0.18
N GLU A 7 -3.02 9.61 0.82
CA GLU A 7 -2.37 10.76 1.46
C GLU A 7 -1.08 10.36 2.19
N LEU A 8 -1.11 9.25 2.96
CA LEU A 8 0.08 8.72 3.63
C LEU A 8 1.21 8.38 2.63
N ILE A 9 0.86 7.86 1.46
CA ILE A 9 1.81 7.61 0.38
C ILE A 9 2.37 8.93 -0.12
N SER A 10 1.52 9.90 -0.46
CA SER A 10 1.94 11.23 -0.95
C SER A 10 2.94 11.89 -0.01
N ASP A 11 2.68 11.85 1.30
CA ASP A 11 3.53 12.46 2.32
C ASP A 11 4.89 11.77 2.46
N ARG A 12 4.98 10.46 2.18
CA ARG A 12 6.16 9.64 2.47
C ARG A 12 6.95 9.21 1.23
N ILE A 13 6.37 9.30 0.03
CA ILE A 13 6.94 8.73 -1.21
C ILE A 13 8.33 9.28 -1.55
N GLY A 14 8.60 10.54 -1.20
CA GLY A 14 9.90 11.18 -1.41
C GLY A 14 11.04 10.50 -0.64
N ALA A 15 10.75 9.95 0.54
CA ALA A 15 11.72 9.25 1.39
C ALA A 15 11.75 7.73 1.17
N MET A 16 10.87 7.18 0.32
CA MET A 16 10.82 5.74 0.07
C MET A 16 12.01 5.26 -0.77
N PRO A 17 12.65 4.14 -0.39
CA PRO A 17 13.60 3.43 -1.25
C PRO A 17 12.96 3.01 -2.57
N ALA A 18 13.76 2.82 -3.62
CA ALA A 18 13.26 2.57 -4.98
C ALA A 18 12.23 1.43 -5.08
N GLY A 19 12.43 0.32 -4.37
CA GLY A 19 11.49 -0.80 -4.37
C GLY A 19 10.14 -0.49 -3.70
N GLU A 20 10.17 0.22 -2.57
CA GLU A 20 8.94 0.64 -1.87
C GLU A 20 8.22 1.74 -2.65
N ARG A 21 8.97 2.62 -3.33
CA ARG A 21 8.39 3.61 -4.24
C ARG A 21 7.66 2.96 -5.42
N ARG A 22 8.20 1.87 -5.98
CA ARG A 22 7.48 1.09 -7.00
C ARG A 22 6.20 0.48 -6.44
N ALA A 23 6.24 -0.11 -5.24
CA ALA A 23 5.05 -0.62 -4.58
C ALA A 23 3.97 0.46 -4.38
N ALA A 24 4.38 1.65 -3.92
CA ALA A 24 3.51 2.80 -3.78
C ALA A 24 2.87 3.22 -5.11
N GLN A 25 3.68 3.34 -6.17
CA GLN A 25 3.19 3.69 -7.52
C GLN A 25 2.21 2.65 -8.06
N THR A 26 2.50 1.36 -7.89
CA THR A 26 1.61 0.27 -8.31
C THR A 26 0.29 0.32 -7.57
N LEU A 27 0.32 0.61 -6.26
CA LEU A 27 -0.89 0.79 -5.45
C LEU A 27 -1.73 1.96 -5.93
N ILE A 28 -1.12 3.13 -6.12
CA ILE A 28 -1.84 4.33 -6.62
C ILE A 28 -2.43 4.09 -8.01
N ALA A 29 -1.72 3.41 -8.90
CA ALA A 29 -2.20 3.12 -10.26
C ALA A 29 -3.41 2.17 -10.30
N ASN A 30 -3.62 1.36 -9.27
CA ASN A 30 -4.71 0.38 -9.18
C ASN A 30 -5.49 0.53 -7.87
N TYR A 31 -5.60 1.76 -7.37
CA TYR A 31 -6.09 2.02 -6.03
C TYR A 31 -7.59 1.74 -5.90
N PRO A 32 -8.06 1.09 -4.83
CA PRO A 32 -7.32 0.39 -3.77
C PRO A 32 -7.05 -1.10 -4.09
N LEU A 33 -7.54 -1.59 -5.24
CA LEU A 33 -7.73 -3.00 -5.56
C LEU A 33 -6.47 -3.87 -5.44
N ILE A 34 -5.29 -3.41 -5.89
CA ILE A 34 -4.09 -4.25 -5.82
C ILE A 34 -3.66 -4.52 -4.38
N GLY A 35 -3.91 -3.59 -3.46
CA GLY A 35 -3.64 -3.77 -2.03
C GLY A 35 -4.60 -4.76 -1.36
N LEU A 36 -5.80 -4.97 -1.94
CA LEU A 36 -6.77 -5.96 -1.47
C LEU A 36 -6.46 -7.40 -1.94
N LYS A 37 -5.51 -7.56 -2.87
CA LYS A 37 -4.99 -8.87 -3.28
C LYS A 37 -3.92 -9.38 -2.31
N THR A 38 -3.47 -10.62 -2.48
CA THR A 38 -2.40 -11.19 -1.63
C THR A 38 -1.07 -10.43 -1.79
N VAL A 39 -0.19 -10.53 -0.78
CA VAL A 39 1.17 -9.96 -0.84
C VAL A 39 1.94 -10.48 -2.07
N ALA A 40 1.75 -11.75 -2.43
CA ALA A 40 2.40 -12.35 -3.59
C ALA A 40 1.95 -11.68 -4.89
N GLU A 41 0.63 -11.53 -5.10
CA GLU A 41 0.07 -10.85 -6.26
C GLU A 41 0.48 -9.37 -6.34
N PHE A 42 0.45 -8.67 -5.20
CA PHE A 42 0.89 -7.28 -5.16
C PHE A 42 2.39 -7.15 -5.49
N SER A 43 3.23 -8.01 -4.91
CA SER A 43 4.66 -8.01 -5.19
C SER A 43 4.98 -8.31 -6.67
N ALA A 44 4.23 -9.25 -7.28
CA ALA A 44 4.36 -9.57 -8.69
C ALA A 44 3.95 -8.38 -9.57
N ALA A 45 2.81 -7.74 -9.30
CA ALA A 45 2.34 -6.58 -10.03
C ALA A 45 3.30 -5.37 -9.92
N ALA A 46 3.95 -5.20 -8.76
CA ALA A 46 4.91 -4.13 -8.52
C ALA A 46 6.32 -4.43 -9.04
N GLY A 47 6.59 -5.67 -9.48
CA GLY A 47 7.93 -6.08 -9.90
C GLY A 47 8.96 -6.01 -8.77
N VAL A 48 8.55 -6.33 -7.54
CA VAL A 48 9.39 -6.34 -6.34
C VAL A 48 9.18 -7.63 -5.54
N SER A 49 10.00 -7.85 -4.51
CA SER A 49 9.84 -9.02 -3.64
C SER A 49 8.74 -8.82 -2.59
N SER A 50 8.13 -9.89 -2.10
CA SER A 50 7.13 -9.84 -1.02
C SER A 50 7.64 -9.14 0.25
N PRO A 51 8.90 -9.34 0.72
CA PRO A 51 9.44 -8.54 1.83
C PRO A 51 9.51 -7.03 1.56
N THR A 52 9.63 -6.62 0.29
CA THR A 52 9.57 -5.19 -0.08
C THR A 52 8.18 -4.62 0.12
N ILE A 53 7.13 -5.38 -0.23
CA ILE A 53 5.74 -5.00 0.05
C ILE A 53 5.51 -4.88 1.56
N LEU A 54 5.99 -5.84 2.35
CA LEU A 54 5.83 -5.79 3.81
C LEU A 54 6.55 -4.60 4.44
N ARG A 55 7.76 -4.24 3.97
CA ARG A 55 8.46 -3.03 4.42
C ARG A 55 7.76 -1.74 4.00
N PHE A 56 7.22 -1.69 2.79
CA PHE A 56 6.40 -0.58 2.31
C PHE A 56 5.17 -0.37 3.22
N VAL A 57 4.46 -1.45 3.54
CA VAL A 57 3.28 -1.44 4.43
C VAL A 57 3.66 -1.00 5.85
N ALA A 58 4.76 -1.53 6.39
CA ALA A 58 5.29 -1.08 7.68
C ALA A 58 5.69 0.40 7.66
N ARG A 59 6.25 0.89 6.54
CA ARG A 59 6.59 2.32 6.37
C ARG A 59 5.36 3.21 6.31
N LEU A 60 4.21 2.70 5.89
CA LEU A 60 2.93 3.41 5.99
C LEU A 60 2.37 3.42 7.42
N GLY A 61 2.91 2.59 8.32
CA GLY A 61 2.57 2.57 9.74
C GLY A 61 1.68 1.40 10.15
N PHE A 62 1.40 0.46 9.24
CA PHE A 62 0.64 -0.75 9.54
C PHE A 62 1.56 -1.85 10.07
N GLN A 63 1.12 -2.58 11.08
CA GLN A 63 1.92 -3.64 11.71
C GLN A 63 2.03 -4.87 10.82
N ASN A 64 1.01 -5.13 9.99
CA ASN A 64 0.97 -6.27 9.10
C ASN A 64 0.08 -6.00 7.87
N TYR A 65 0.13 -6.92 6.92
CA TYR A 65 -0.62 -6.78 5.66
C TYR A 65 -2.14 -6.86 5.84
N PRO A 66 -2.71 -7.77 6.67
CA PRO A 66 -4.15 -7.77 6.95
C PRO A 66 -4.68 -6.45 7.53
N GLU A 67 -3.94 -5.79 8.43
CA GLU A 67 -4.32 -4.47 8.97
C GLU A 67 -4.38 -3.41 7.87
N PHE A 68 -3.38 -3.38 7.00
CA PHE A 68 -3.37 -2.52 5.81
C PHE A 68 -4.56 -2.80 4.87
N GLN A 69 -4.91 -4.07 4.67
CA GLN A 69 -6.09 -4.46 3.87
C GLN A 69 -7.39 -3.99 4.50
N SER A 70 -7.54 -4.11 5.82
CA SER A 70 -8.71 -3.60 6.54
C SER A 70 -8.87 -2.10 6.32
N ALA A 71 -7.80 -1.33 6.45
CA ALA A 71 -7.84 0.12 6.22
C ALA A 71 -8.24 0.48 4.77
N LEU A 72 -7.75 -0.26 3.77
CA LEU A 72 -8.21 -0.08 2.38
C LEU A 72 -9.69 -0.43 2.18
N GLN A 73 -10.19 -1.46 2.88
CA GLN A 73 -11.61 -1.84 2.83
C GLN A 73 -12.49 -0.78 3.51
N ASP A 74 -12.05 -0.24 4.65
CA ASP A 74 -12.75 0.83 5.37
C ASP A 74 -12.85 2.10 4.51
N GLU A 75 -11.75 2.49 3.84
CA GLU A 75 -11.77 3.61 2.89
C GLU A 75 -12.73 3.37 1.71
N LEU A 76 -12.71 2.17 1.13
CA LEU A 76 -13.61 1.83 0.03
C LEU A 76 -15.08 1.85 0.48
N ALA A 77 -15.37 1.35 1.67
CA ALA A 77 -16.71 1.35 2.25
C ALA A 77 -17.21 2.77 2.57
N ALA A 78 -16.31 3.68 2.98
CA ALA A 78 -16.65 5.07 3.28
C ALA A 78 -16.90 5.92 2.02
N GLN A 79 -16.55 5.43 0.82
CA GLN A 79 -16.81 6.09 -0.46
C GLN A 79 -18.16 5.70 -1.11
N LEU A 80 -18.87 4.71 -0.53
CA LEU A 80 -20.19 4.26 -0.96
C LEU A 80 -21.31 5.03 -0.26
#